data_AF-A0A6I5CQR2-F1
#
_entry.id   AF-A0A6I5CQR2-F1
#
_cell.length_a   1.000
_cell.length_b   1.000
_cell.length_c   1.000
_cell.angle_alpha   90.00
_cell.angle_beta   90.00
_cell.angle_gamma   90.00
#
_symmetry.space_group_name_H-M   'P 1'
#
loop_
_entity.id
_entity.type
_entity.pdbx_description
1 polymer ?
#
loop_
_entity_poly.entity_id
_entity_poly.type
_entity_poly.pdbx_seq_one_letter_code
_entity_poly.pdbx_strand_id
1 'polypeptide(L)'
;MTATLFDGFLADGTDGTHYNLRLADAQIISIKATPGAATVDVYLPDEISTPDGDAWELEDHWEAWLTAGDEPVDGRYFYEVPAAGVRQLIEEHGGEHADQSAPTTDRFDQAVTDGTGTGRRPMLRIRLADGQIIAVTADAGNDYPDVYLPEGIEAPDDDAWQKEERTLQLTRLNGEPLTGRLFYEVPAAHVRALIRKRGGEHADQTNFA
;
A
#
# COMPACT_ATOMS: atom_id res chain seq x y z
N MET A 1 -2.60 15.34 -25.75
CA MET A 1 -2.91 14.18 -24.90
C MET A 1 -1.62 13.83 -24.20
N THR A 2 -1.59 13.89 -22.88
CA THR A 2 -0.50 13.34 -22.08
C THR A 2 -0.56 11.82 -22.26
N ALA A 3 0.53 11.20 -22.72
CA ALA A 3 0.60 9.74 -22.75
C ALA A 3 0.57 9.23 -21.31
N THR A 4 -0.31 8.29 -21.02
CA THR A 4 -0.43 7.65 -19.71
C THR A 4 0.70 6.62 -19.54
N LEU A 5 1.05 6.26 -18.31
CA LEU A 5 2.06 5.22 -18.07
C LEU A 5 1.60 3.88 -18.64
N PHE A 6 0.31 3.56 -18.50
CA PHE A 6 -0.28 2.37 -19.10
C PHE A 6 -0.17 2.35 -20.62
N ASP A 7 -0.44 3.48 -21.31
CA ASP A 7 -0.21 3.57 -22.76
C ASP A 7 1.28 3.38 -23.12
N GLY A 8 2.19 3.81 -22.24
CA GLY A 8 3.62 3.52 -22.35
C GLY A 8 3.93 2.03 -22.28
N PHE A 9 3.35 1.30 -21.32
CA PHE A 9 3.49 -0.15 -21.23
C PHE A 9 2.95 -0.87 -22.46
N LEU A 10 1.84 -0.40 -23.03
CA LEU A 10 1.31 -0.98 -24.27
C LEU A 10 2.18 -0.68 -25.49
N ALA A 11 2.81 0.50 -25.55
CA ALA A 11 3.67 0.87 -26.67
C ALA A 11 5.00 0.11 -26.65
N ASP A 12 5.67 0.12 -25.48
CA ASP A 12 7.05 -0.33 -25.35
C ASP A 12 7.18 -1.75 -24.77
N GLY A 13 6.09 -2.28 -24.19
CA GLY A 13 6.11 -3.53 -23.42
C GLY A 13 6.80 -3.37 -22.06
N THR A 14 6.81 -4.47 -21.30
CA THR A 14 7.43 -4.52 -19.97
C THR A 14 8.60 -5.52 -19.88
N ASP A 15 9.16 -5.91 -21.04
CA ASP A 15 10.26 -6.89 -21.14
C ASP A 15 9.99 -8.20 -20.38
N GLY A 16 8.73 -8.65 -20.41
CA GLY A 16 8.29 -9.88 -19.73
C GLY A 16 8.26 -9.78 -18.20
N THR A 17 8.48 -8.61 -17.62
CA THR A 17 8.47 -8.36 -16.18
C THR A 17 7.20 -7.61 -15.76
N HIS A 18 6.78 -7.77 -14.51
CA HIS A 18 5.69 -6.99 -13.92
C HIS A 18 6.16 -5.61 -13.49
N TYR A 19 5.42 -4.57 -13.87
CA TYR A 19 5.62 -3.21 -13.41
C TYR A 19 4.40 -2.70 -12.67
N ASN A 20 4.64 -2.03 -11.56
CA ASN A 20 3.58 -1.44 -10.75
C ASN A 20 3.02 -0.20 -11.45
N LEU A 21 1.70 -0.10 -11.47
CA LEU A 21 0.93 1.07 -11.86
C LEU A 21 0.14 1.54 -10.65
N ARG A 22 0.34 2.80 -10.24
CA ARG A 22 -0.45 3.43 -9.18
C ARG A 22 -1.72 4.04 -9.74
N LEU A 23 -2.84 3.73 -9.12
CA LEU A 23 -4.16 4.30 -9.40
C LEU A 23 -4.39 5.55 -8.56
N ALA A 24 -5.30 6.44 -8.98
CA ALA A 24 -5.51 7.73 -8.34
C ALA A 24 -5.99 7.64 -6.89
N ASP A 25 -6.60 6.52 -6.49
CA ASP A 25 -6.97 6.20 -5.11
C ASP A 25 -5.85 5.53 -4.29
N ALA A 26 -4.61 5.60 -4.79
CA ALA A 26 -3.38 5.05 -4.22
C ALA A 26 -3.28 3.51 -4.20
N GLN A 27 -4.24 2.79 -4.78
CA GLN A 27 -4.10 1.36 -5.05
C GLN A 27 -3.01 1.09 -6.09
N ILE A 28 -2.45 -0.12 -6.07
CA ILE A 28 -1.38 -0.54 -6.97
C ILE A 28 -1.81 -1.82 -7.66
N ILE A 29 -1.68 -1.83 -8.99
CA ILE A 29 -1.80 -3.04 -9.79
C ILE A 29 -0.47 -3.31 -10.46
N SER A 30 -0.19 -4.57 -10.79
CA SER A 30 1.02 -4.91 -11.55
C SER A 30 0.63 -5.33 -12.95
N ILE A 31 1.27 -4.72 -13.95
CA ILE A 31 1.01 -4.94 -15.37
C ILE A 31 2.22 -5.59 -16.00
N LYS A 32 1.97 -6.60 -16.83
CA LYS A 32 2.96 -7.16 -17.75
C LYS A 32 2.39 -7.13 -19.16
N ALA A 33 3.12 -6.48 -20.06
CA ALA A 33 2.67 -6.23 -21.42
C ALA A 33 3.76 -6.60 -22.42
N THR A 34 3.34 -7.06 -23.60
CA THR A 34 4.23 -7.13 -24.77
C THR A 34 4.07 -5.85 -25.62
N PRO A 35 5.10 -5.44 -26.37
CA PRO A 35 5.01 -4.23 -27.19
C PRO A 35 3.88 -4.34 -28.23
N GLY A 36 3.00 -3.35 -28.29
CA GLY A 36 1.84 -3.31 -29.18
C GLY A 36 0.70 -4.27 -28.81
N ALA A 37 0.66 -4.79 -27.58
CA ALA A 37 -0.32 -5.78 -27.19
C ALA A 37 -1.75 -5.23 -27.11
N ALA A 38 -2.71 -6.02 -27.57
CA ALA A 38 -4.14 -5.76 -27.37
C ALA A 38 -4.65 -6.23 -26.00
N THR A 39 -3.89 -7.13 -25.36
CA THR A 39 -4.17 -7.75 -24.07
C THR A 39 -2.91 -7.71 -23.21
N VAL A 40 -3.07 -7.75 -21.88
CA VAL A 40 -1.96 -7.71 -20.91
C VAL A 40 -2.22 -8.70 -19.78
N ASP A 41 -1.17 -9.10 -19.07
CA ASP A 41 -1.32 -9.83 -17.82
C ASP A 41 -1.40 -8.82 -16.66
N VAL A 42 -2.30 -9.07 -15.71
CA VAL A 42 -2.59 -8.15 -14.61
C VAL A 42 -2.62 -8.90 -13.28
N TYR A 43 -1.85 -8.42 -12.31
CA TYR A 43 -2.00 -8.78 -10.92
C TYR A 43 -2.77 -7.69 -10.17
N LEU A 44 -3.85 -8.10 -9.49
CA LEU A 44 -4.71 -7.26 -8.66
C LEU A 44 -4.63 -7.69 -7.20
N PRO A 45 -4.38 -6.79 -6.24
CA PRO A 45 -4.64 -7.04 -4.83
C PRO A 45 -6.12 -7.43 -4.58
N ASP A 46 -6.39 -8.23 -3.56
CA ASP A 46 -7.73 -8.76 -3.25
C ASP A 46 -8.74 -7.64 -2.95
N GLU A 47 -8.27 -6.47 -2.52
CA GLU A 47 -9.14 -5.34 -2.25
C GLU A 47 -9.62 -4.61 -3.50
N ILE A 48 -8.98 -4.87 -4.65
CA ILE A 48 -9.40 -4.33 -5.94
C ILE A 48 -10.36 -5.33 -6.58
N SER A 49 -11.61 -4.90 -6.74
CA SER A 49 -12.61 -5.66 -7.49
C SER A 49 -12.33 -5.54 -9.00
N THR A 50 -12.61 -6.61 -9.74
CA THR A 50 -12.58 -6.57 -11.20
C THR A 50 -13.82 -5.86 -11.71
N PRO A 51 -13.71 -4.97 -12.71
CA PRO A 51 -14.86 -4.43 -13.41
C PRO A 51 -15.78 -5.53 -13.96
N ASP A 52 -17.08 -5.24 -14.02
CA ASP A 52 -18.06 -6.18 -14.59
C ASP A 52 -17.74 -6.49 -16.07
N GLY A 53 -17.75 -7.77 -16.43
CA GLY A 53 -17.66 -8.25 -17.80
C GLY A 53 -16.63 -9.36 -18.03
N ASP A 54 -16.56 -9.84 -19.26
CA ASP A 54 -15.79 -11.05 -19.64
C ASP A 54 -14.26 -10.80 -19.71
N ALA A 55 -13.81 -9.56 -19.49
CA ALA A 55 -12.40 -9.16 -19.59
C ALA A 55 -11.49 -9.81 -18.52
N TRP A 56 -12.08 -10.32 -17.44
CA TRP A 56 -11.38 -10.81 -16.25
C TRP A 56 -11.66 -12.29 -15.96
N GLU A 57 -12.04 -13.07 -16.98
CA GLU A 57 -12.40 -14.48 -16.79
C GLU A 57 -11.19 -15.43 -16.63
N LEU A 58 -10.01 -15.03 -17.11
CA LEU A 58 -8.81 -15.88 -17.15
C LEU A 58 -7.94 -15.70 -15.90
N GLU A 59 -8.52 -15.99 -14.74
CA GLU A 59 -7.80 -15.96 -13.46
C GLU A 59 -6.87 -17.18 -13.29
N ASP A 60 -5.63 -16.96 -12.87
CA ASP A 60 -4.66 -18.00 -12.52
C ASP A 60 -4.14 -17.85 -11.10
N HIS A 61 -4.77 -18.61 -10.21
CA HIS A 61 -4.42 -18.67 -8.80
C HIS A 61 -3.00 -19.22 -8.54
N TRP A 62 -2.39 -19.94 -9.50
CA TRP A 62 -1.05 -20.51 -9.33
C TRP A 62 0.06 -19.49 -9.65
N GLU A 63 -0.14 -18.65 -10.66
CA GLU A 63 0.80 -17.57 -10.97
C GLU A 63 0.74 -16.46 -9.91
N ALA A 64 -0.43 -16.17 -9.33
CA ALA A 64 -0.55 -15.26 -8.17
C ALA A 64 0.40 -15.65 -7.01
N TRP A 65 0.49 -16.95 -6.71
CA TRP A 65 1.40 -17.48 -5.68
C TRP A 65 2.88 -17.37 -6.08
N LEU A 66 3.23 -17.52 -7.36
CA LEU A 66 4.62 -17.44 -7.85
C LEU A 66 5.13 -16.00 -8.00
N THR A 67 4.25 -15.03 -8.24
CA THR A 67 4.64 -13.66 -8.59
C THR A 67 4.97 -12.79 -7.37
N ALA A 68 4.56 -13.22 -6.17
CA ALA A 68 4.65 -12.41 -4.96
C ALA A 68 5.86 -12.67 -4.06
N GLY A 69 6.69 -13.66 -4.37
CA GLY A 69 7.89 -13.98 -3.58
C GLY A 69 7.57 -14.48 -2.16
N ASP A 70 8.25 -13.94 -1.15
CA ASP A 70 8.17 -14.38 0.27
C ASP A 70 7.12 -13.61 1.11
N GLU A 71 6.44 -12.59 0.55
CA GLU A 71 5.36 -11.87 1.26
C GLU A 71 4.01 -12.59 1.01
N PRO A 72 3.13 -12.72 2.02
CA PRO A 72 1.80 -13.30 1.83
C PRO A 72 1.02 -12.49 0.79
N VAL A 73 0.40 -13.21 -0.14
CA VAL A 73 -0.27 -12.65 -1.31
C VAL A 73 -1.77 -12.67 -1.09
N ASP A 74 -2.33 -11.54 -0.73
CA ASP A 74 -3.77 -11.34 -0.80
C ASP A 74 -4.06 -10.68 -2.16
N GLY A 75 -4.09 -11.49 -3.23
CA GLY A 75 -4.36 -10.99 -4.57
C GLY A 75 -4.55 -12.05 -5.65
N ARG A 76 -5.00 -11.60 -6.82
CA ARG A 76 -5.46 -12.38 -7.96
C ARG A 76 -4.71 -12.01 -9.23
N TYR A 77 -4.43 -13.00 -10.06
CA TYR A 77 -3.70 -12.81 -11.31
C TYR A 77 -4.58 -13.17 -12.50
N PHE A 78 -4.56 -12.34 -13.55
CA PHE A 78 -5.39 -12.49 -14.74
C PHE A 78 -4.53 -12.43 -16.01
N TYR A 79 -4.69 -13.42 -16.89
CA TYR A 79 -4.03 -13.42 -18.20
C TYR A 79 -4.89 -12.74 -19.27
N GLU A 80 -4.21 -12.26 -20.30
CA GLU A 80 -4.84 -11.81 -21.55
C GLU A 80 -5.99 -10.81 -21.34
N VAL A 81 -5.92 -9.98 -20.29
CA VAL A 81 -6.92 -8.95 -20.00
C VAL A 81 -6.90 -7.93 -21.15
N PRO A 82 -8.01 -7.69 -21.85
CA PRO A 82 -8.06 -6.67 -22.89
C PRO A 82 -7.63 -5.31 -22.35
N ALA A 83 -6.80 -4.58 -23.11
CA ALA A 83 -6.33 -3.26 -22.70
C ALA A 83 -7.48 -2.26 -22.44
N ALA A 84 -8.65 -2.48 -23.04
CA ALA A 84 -9.86 -1.72 -22.74
C ALA A 84 -10.42 -2.00 -21.32
N GLY A 85 -10.36 -3.25 -20.86
CA GLY A 85 -10.77 -3.63 -19.51
C GLY A 85 -9.85 -3.04 -18.43
N VAL A 86 -8.55 -2.98 -18.70
CA VAL A 86 -7.60 -2.30 -17.79
C VAL A 86 -7.84 -0.79 -17.75
N ARG A 87 -8.13 -0.15 -18.89
CA ARG A 87 -8.51 1.27 -18.91
C ARG A 87 -9.77 1.54 -18.12
N GLN A 88 -10.79 0.68 -18.23
CA GLN A 88 -12.00 0.79 -17.42
C GLN A 88 -11.68 0.70 -15.92
N LEU A 89 -10.85 -0.26 -15.50
CA LEU A 89 -10.39 -0.35 -14.11
C LEU A 89 -9.69 0.95 -13.68
N ILE A 90 -8.75 1.45 -14.49
CA ILE A 90 -8.05 2.72 -14.20
C ILE A 90 -9.06 3.87 -14.06
N GLU A 91 -10.06 3.97 -14.93
CA GLU A 91 -11.11 4.99 -14.87
C GLU A 91 -12.01 4.87 -13.63
N GLU A 92 -12.41 3.66 -13.23
CA GLU A 92 -13.20 3.39 -12.02
C GLU A 92 -12.46 3.82 -10.74
N HIS A 93 -11.14 3.76 -10.74
CA HIS A 93 -10.28 4.24 -9.67
C HIS A 93 -9.86 5.72 -9.82
N GLY A 94 -10.47 6.47 -10.75
CA GLY A 94 -10.26 7.91 -10.92
C GLY A 94 -9.06 8.30 -11.79
N GLY A 95 -8.46 7.33 -12.50
CA GLY A 95 -7.31 7.52 -13.38
C GLY A 95 -6.01 6.97 -12.81
N GLU A 96 -4.90 7.23 -13.50
CA GLU A 96 -3.57 6.97 -12.96
C GLU A 96 -3.20 8.00 -11.89
N HIS A 97 -2.47 7.56 -10.87
CA HIS A 97 -1.90 8.47 -9.89
C HIS A 97 -0.90 9.43 -10.56
N ALA A 98 -0.88 10.68 -10.12
CA ALA A 98 0.01 11.71 -10.67
C ALA A 98 1.51 11.40 -10.40
N ASP A 99 1.79 10.62 -9.35
CA ASP A 99 3.11 10.13 -8.99
C ASP A 99 3.16 8.59 -9.10
N GLN A 100 3.98 8.10 -10.03
CA GLN A 100 4.16 6.67 -10.31
C GLN A 100 5.37 6.07 -9.59
N SER A 101 6.01 6.81 -8.67
CA SER A 101 7.07 6.26 -7.84
C SER A 101 6.55 5.21 -6.86
N ALA A 102 7.39 4.22 -6.55
CA ALA A 102 7.07 3.20 -5.56
C ALA A 102 6.82 3.84 -4.19
N PRO A 103 5.74 3.46 -3.48
CA PRO A 103 5.51 3.92 -2.12
C PRO A 103 6.70 3.57 -1.21
N THR A 104 7.18 4.54 -0.44
CA THR A 104 8.28 4.34 0.49
C THR A 104 7.78 3.99 1.89
N THR A 105 8.59 3.23 2.63
CA THR A 105 8.41 2.91 4.06
C THR A 105 9.66 3.25 4.86
N ASP A 106 10.56 4.06 4.30
CA ASP A 106 11.92 4.26 4.81
C ASP A 106 11.96 4.75 6.26
N ARG A 107 11.05 5.65 6.67
CA ARG A 107 11.01 6.17 8.04
C ARG A 107 10.50 5.11 9.02
N PHE A 108 9.50 4.34 8.61
CA PHE A 108 9.05 3.17 9.36
C PHE A 108 10.18 2.13 9.49
N ASP A 109 10.87 1.82 8.41
CA ASP A 109 11.97 0.85 8.39
C ASP A 109 13.14 1.29 9.27
N GLN A 110 13.46 2.60 9.25
CA GLN A 110 14.44 3.18 10.16
C GLN A 110 13.98 3.05 11.62
N ALA A 111 12.71 3.27 11.92
CA ALA A 111 12.17 3.12 13.28
C ALA A 111 12.20 1.67 13.77
N VAL A 112 11.90 0.70 12.93
CA VAL A 112 12.02 -0.73 13.27
C VAL A 112 13.49 -1.09 13.52
N THR A 113 14.40 -0.54 12.72
CA THR A 113 15.84 -0.81 12.83
C THR A 113 16.46 -0.18 14.08
N ASP A 114 16.26 1.12 14.28
CA ASP A 114 16.93 1.92 15.30
C ASP A 114 16.12 2.08 16.59
N GLY A 115 14.84 1.71 16.55
CA GLY A 115 13.86 2.06 17.56
C GLY A 115 13.41 3.53 17.44
N THR A 116 12.29 3.86 18.07
CA THR A 116 11.73 5.23 18.02
C THR A 116 12.35 6.19 19.04
N GLY A 117 13.38 5.75 19.78
CA GLY A 117 14.16 6.54 20.75
C GLY A 117 13.96 6.13 22.21
N THR A 118 14.48 6.93 23.15
CA THR A 118 14.37 6.66 24.60
C THR A 118 13.49 7.71 25.30
N GLY A 119 12.47 7.26 26.03
CA GLY A 119 11.49 8.11 26.72
C GLY A 119 10.28 7.30 27.22
N ARG A 120 9.30 7.94 27.89
CA ARG A 120 8.14 7.22 28.48
C ARG A 120 7.17 6.61 27.46
N ARG A 121 7.42 6.79 26.15
CA ARG A 121 6.83 6.20 24.93
C ARG A 121 7.13 7.16 23.76
N PRO A 122 8.35 7.17 23.19
CA PRO A 122 8.62 8.00 22.04
C PRO A 122 7.92 7.38 20.83
N MET A 123 6.80 7.99 20.41
CA MET A 123 6.09 7.54 19.21
C MET A 123 6.58 8.34 18.01
N LEU A 124 7.06 7.65 16.99
CA LEU A 124 7.29 8.22 15.68
C LEU A 124 5.93 8.51 15.04
N ARG A 125 5.73 9.73 14.55
CA ARG A 125 4.58 10.05 13.69
C ARG A 125 4.97 9.90 12.23
N ILE A 126 4.16 9.19 11.48
CA ILE A 126 4.32 8.97 10.05
C ILE A 126 3.08 9.53 9.37
N ARG A 127 3.28 10.54 8.52
CA ARG A 127 2.25 11.05 7.62
C ARG A 127 2.19 10.14 6.40
N LEU A 128 1.00 9.69 6.04
CA LEU A 128 0.78 8.87 4.87
C LEU A 128 0.55 9.78 3.65
N ALA A 129 0.73 9.26 2.44
CA ALA A 129 0.58 10.04 1.22
C ALA A 129 -0.84 10.63 1.06
N ASP A 130 -1.85 9.95 1.60
CA ASP A 130 -3.24 10.44 1.69
C ASP A 130 -3.44 11.60 2.71
N GLY A 131 -2.38 12.01 3.41
CA GLY A 131 -2.36 13.08 4.39
C GLY A 131 -2.75 12.67 5.81
N GLN A 132 -3.20 11.43 6.04
CA GLN A 132 -3.46 10.91 7.39
C GLN A 132 -2.15 10.66 8.14
N ILE A 133 -2.23 10.47 9.47
CA ILE A 133 -1.04 10.30 10.31
C ILE A 133 -1.26 9.09 11.21
N ILE A 134 -0.34 8.13 11.14
CA ILE A 134 -0.22 7.06 12.13
C ILE A 134 0.89 7.40 13.12
N ALA A 135 0.86 6.77 14.30
CA ALA A 135 1.97 6.83 15.24
C ALA A 135 2.47 5.43 15.56
N VAL A 136 3.78 5.25 15.60
CA VAL A 136 4.43 3.95 15.78
C VAL A 136 5.41 4.06 16.94
N THR A 137 5.49 3.04 17.78
CA THR A 137 6.60 2.86 18.73
C THR A 137 7.24 1.52 18.45
N ALA A 138 8.57 1.51 18.36
CA ALA A 138 9.34 0.32 18.06
C ALA A 138 10.58 0.29 18.95
N ASP A 139 10.89 -0.89 19.48
CA ASP A 139 12.20 -1.14 20.07
C ASP A 139 13.19 -1.48 18.95
N ALA A 140 14.45 -1.07 19.10
CA ALA A 140 15.48 -1.29 18.09
C ALA A 140 15.64 -2.79 17.75
N GLY A 141 15.47 -3.12 16.46
CA GLY A 141 15.56 -4.50 15.96
C GLY A 141 14.36 -5.38 16.30
N ASN A 142 13.24 -4.81 16.78
CA ASN A 142 12.00 -5.53 17.03
C ASN A 142 11.03 -5.37 15.86
N ASP A 143 10.72 -6.47 15.18
CA ASP A 143 9.77 -6.53 14.07
C ASP A 143 8.28 -6.47 14.49
N TYR A 144 7.99 -6.17 15.77
CA TYR A 144 6.63 -6.08 16.31
C TYR A 144 6.38 -4.72 16.98
N PRO A 145 6.32 -3.61 16.24
CA PRO A 145 5.97 -2.31 16.79
C PRO A 145 4.54 -2.24 17.34
N ASP A 146 4.29 -1.29 18.25
CA ASP A 146 2.93 -0.87 18.56
C ASP A 146 2.52 0.29 17.65
N VAL A 147 1.31 0.23 17.14
CA VAL A 147 0.79 1.18 16.15
C VAL A 147 -0.49 1.81 16.63
N TYR A 148 -0.53 3.13 16.63
CA TYR A 148 -1.73 3.91 16.88
C TYR A 148 -2.34 4.41 15.58
N LEU A 149 -3.62 4.07 15.38
CA LEU A 149 -4.43 4.50 14.26
C LEU A 149 -5.47 5.54 14.75
N PRO A 150 -5.53 6.76 14.17
CA PRO A 150 -6.52 7.76 14.53
C PRO A 150 -7.94 7.36 14.08
N GLU A 151 -8.95 7.97 14.69
CA GLU A 151 -10.37 7.85 14.31
C GLU A 151 -10.56 8.31 12.85
N GLY A 152 -10.61 7.34 11.93
CA GLY A 152 -10.60 7.59 10.47
C GLY A 152 -9.64 6.70 9.69
N ILE A 153 -8.73 5.98 10.38
CA ILE A 153 -7.99 4.86 9.79
C ILE A 153 -8.56 3.56 10.37
N GLU A 154 -9.15 2.76 9.50
CA GLU A 154 -9.51 1.39 9.83
C GLU A 154 -8.26 0.50 9.82
N ALA A 155 -8.12 -0.30 10.88
CA ALA A 155 -7.16 -1.38 10.89
C ALA A 155 -7.56 -2.42 9.83
N PRO A 156 -6.60 -3.04 9.14
CA PRO A 156 -6.85 -4.23 8.34
C PRO A 156 -7.57 -5.31 9.16
N ASP A 157 -8.48 -6.04 8.50
CA ASP A 157 -9.24 -7.15 9.11
C ASP A 157 -8.39 -8.43 9.09
N ASP A 158 -7.28 -8.40 9.83
CA ASP A 158 -6.36 -9.53 9.98
C ASP A 158 -6.01 -9.79 11.47
N ASP A 159 -5.36 -10.92 11.75
CA ASP A 159 -5.01 -11.33 13.11
C ASP A 159 -3.90 -10.49 13.76
N ALA A 160 -3.05 -9.84 12.96
CA ALA A 160 -2.01 -8.94 13.42
C ALA A 160 -2.56 -7.65 14.06
N TRP A 161 -3.80 -7.25 13.75
CA TRP A 161 -4.44 -6.06 14.34
C TRP A 161 -5.45 -6.38 15.47
N GLN A 162 -5.40 -7.56 16.09
CA GLN A 162 -6.39 -7.92 17.13
C GLN A 162 -6.05 -7.44 18.54
N LYS A 163 -4.77 -7.19 18.85
CA LYS A 163 -4.32 -6.75 20.19
C LYS A 163 -4.55 -5.25 20.38
N GLU A 164 -5.79 -4.85 20.61
CA GLU A 164 -6.20 -3.46 20.64
C GLU A 164 -6.39 -2.90 22.08
N GLU A 165 -5.88 -1.70 22.35
CA GLU A 165 -6.30 -0.86 23.48
C GLU A 165 -7.09 0.37 22.99
N ARG A 166 -8.35 0.42 23.42
CA ARG A 166 -9.32 1.50 23.14
C ARG A 166 -9.30 2.63 24.16
N THR A 167 -8.64 2.42 25.30
CA THR A 167 -8.59 3.36 26.42
C THR A 167 -7.43 4.35 26.32
N LEU A 168 -6.49 4.12 25.40
CA LEU A 168 -5.34 4.99 25.23
C LEU A 168 -5.72 6.26 24.47
N GLN A 169 -5.77 7.39 25.18
CA GLN A 169 -5.97 8.70 24.59
C GLN A 169 -4.62 9.36 24.35
N LEU A 170 -4.19 9.46 23.09
CA LEU A 170 -3.04 10.27 22.75
C LEU A 170 -3.41 11.76 22.84
N THR A 171 -2.43 12.61 23.07
CA THR A 171 -2.63 14.07 23.11
C THR A 171 -1.81 14.70 21.99
N ARG A 172 -2.44 15.59 21.23
CA ARG A 172 -1.77 16.45 20.26
C ARG A 172 -0.84 17.44 21.00
N LEU A 173 0.11 18.04 20.27
CA LEU A 173 1.03 19.03 20.85
C LEU A 173 0.29 20.29 21.37
N ASN A 174 -0.89 20.58 20.85
CA ASN A 174 -1.77 21.66 21.31
C ASN A 174 -2.62 21.28 22.55
N GLY A 175 -2.43 20.07 23.11
CA GLY A 175 -3.17 19.60 24.29
C GLY A 175 -4.53 18.96 23.98
N GLU A 176 -4.96 18.94 22.72
CA GLU A 176 -6.22 18.30 22.34
C GLU A 176 -6.10 16.78 22.35
N PRO A 177 -7.17 16.05 22.73
CA PRO A 177 -7.20 14.62 22.55
C PRO A 177 -7.07 14.23 21.08
N LEU A 178 -6.28 13.21 20.83
CA LEU A 178 -6.29 12.43 19.60
C LEU A 178 -7.05 11.15 19.92
N THR A 179 -8.22 10.98 19.30
CA THR A 179 -9.04 9.78 19.40
C THR A 179 -8.56 8.75 18.38
N GLY A 180 -8.51 7.49 18.77
CA GLY A 180 -7.99 6.41 17.95
C GLY A 180 -7.81 5.13 18.75
N ARG A 181 -7.10 4.17 18.16
CA ARG A 181 -6.90 2.82 18.67
C ARG A 181 -5.40 2.50 18.68
N LEU A 182 -4.90 1.97 19.79
CA LEU A 182 -3.54 1.43 19.86
C LEU A 182 -3.58 -0.08 19.61
N PHE A 183 -2.74 -0.57 18.71
CA PHE A 183 -2.55 -1.97 18.41
C PHE A 183 -1.15 -2.38 18.85
N TYR A 184 -1.05 -3.46 19.61
CA TYR A 184 0.20 -3.94 20.19
C TYR A 184 0.83 -5.03 19.35
N GLU A 185 2.16 -5.04 19.29
CA GLU A 185 2.95 -6.13 18.70
C GLU A 185 2.49 -6.47 17.27
N VAL A 186 2.25 -5.44 16.45
CA VAL A 186 1.84 -5.61 15.05
C VAL A 186 3.08 -5.99 14.23
N PRO A 187 3.10 -7.11 13.49
CA PRO A 187 4.24 -7.45 12.64
C PRO A 187 4.56 -6.34 11.65
N ALA A 188 5.83 -5.99 11.53
CA ALA A 188 6.29 -4.85 10.72
C ALA A 188 5.87 -4.96 9.24
N ALA A 189 5.76 -6.18 8.71
CA ALA A 189 5.23 -6.43 7.37
C ALA A 189 3.79 -5.91 7.19
N HIS A 190 2.91 -6.09 8.18
CA HIS A 190 1.52 -5.62 8.12
C HIS A 190 1.44 -4.09 8.22
N VAL A 191 2.34 -3.47 8.98
CA VAL A 191 2.43 -2.01 9.04
C VAL A 191 2.94 -1.43 7.70
N ARG A 192 3.94 -2.07 7.06
CA ARG A 192 4.38 -1.71 5.71
C ARG A 192 3.25 -1.84 4.70
N ALA A 193 2.48 -2.93 4.75
CA ALA A 193 1.33 -3.13 3.88
C ALA A 193 0.30 -2.01 4.05
N LEU A 194 -0.04 -1.63 5.30
CA LEU A 194 -0.90 -0.49 5.59
C LEU A 194 -0.34 0.82 5.00
N ILE A 195 0.94 1.12 5.20
CA ILE A 195 1.58 2.34 4.69
C ILE A 195 1.54 2.35 3.15
N ARG A 196 1.92 1.25 2.50
CA ARG A 196 1.90 1.10 1.03
C ARG A 196 0.50 1.28 0.46
N LYS A 197 -0.51 0.68 1.09
CA LYS A 197 -1.94 0.80 0.72
C LYS A 197 -2.45 2.24 0.78
N ARG A 198 -1.84 3.09 1.61
CA ARG A 198 -2.14 4.52 1.71
C ARG A 198 -1.21 5.39 0.86
N GLY A 199 -0.53 4.78 -0.10
CA GLY A 199 0.36 5.46 -1.05
C GLY A 199 1.78 5.74 -0.51
N GLY A 200 2.16 5.12 0.60
CA GLY A 200 3.47 5.27 1.21
C GLY A 200 3.55 6.43 2.20
N GLU A 201 4.76 6.75 2.61
CA GLU A 201 5.04 7.92 3.41
C GLU A 201 4.94 9.21 2.58
N HIS A 202 4.36 10.27 3.16
CA HIS A 202 4.27 11.56 2.49
C HIS A 202 5.67 12.18 2.27
N ALA A 203 5.96 12.65 1.05
CA ALA A 203 7.28 13.12 0.62
C ALA A 203 7.80 14.38 1.36
N ASP A 204 6.91 15.19 1.95
CA ASP A 204 7.26 16.42 2.67
C ASP A 204 7.66 16.22 4.14
N GLN A 205 7.75 14.97 4.62
CA GLN A 205 8.15 14.71 5.98
C GLN A 205 9.64 14.94 6.17
N THR A 206 9.99 16.13 6.65
CA THR A 206 11.34 16.40 7.14
C THR A 206 11.67 15.47 8.28
N ASN A 207 12.81 14.80 8.17
CA ASN A 207 13.43 14.09 9.29
C ASN A 207 13.58 15.05 10.47
N PHE A 208 12.74 14.88 11.49
CA PHE A 208 13.06 15.42 12.81
C PHE A 208 14.27 14.64 13.31
N ALA A 209 15.46 15.21 13.08
CA ALA A 209 16.68 14.91 13.82
C ALA A 209 16.57 15.46 15.25
#